data_AF-A0A5J4R0D1-F1
#
_entry.id   AF-A0A5J4R0D1-F1
#
_cell.length_a   1.000
_cell.length_b   1.000
_cell.length_c   1.000
_cell.angle_alpha   90.00
_cell.angle_beta   90.00
_cell.angle_gamma   90.00
#
_symmetry.space_group_name_H-M   'P 1'
#
loop_
_entity.id
_entity.type
_entity.pdbx_description
1 polymer ?
#
loop_
_entity_poly.entity_id
_entity_poly.type
_entity_poly.pdbx_seq_one_letter_code
_entity_poly.pdbx_strand_id
1 'polypeptide(L)'
;MNMKHVNAGESGEIEKRKRGRKPKLNPQINRYMIRLSEKDTELFLSLYRQSGKRSISAFMANCVLNRNLKVVVIDKSLIDFVMLLSSFFVQFRAIKTNYNQVFHALIRNFGEQKACSMMKILEESTREFALSKLEIERLTAQLKERCLPR
;
A
#
# COMPACT_ATOMS: atom_id res chain seq x y z
N MET A 1 -13.92 -60.29 -27.46
CA MET A 1 -13.50 -59.75 -28.78
C MET A 1 -12.59 -58.57 -28.52
N ASN A 2 -11.26 -58.78 -28.55
CA ASN A 2 -10.36 -58.57 -29.71
C ASN A 2 -10.04 -57.07 -29.87
N MET A 3 -8.79 -56.59 -29.89
CA MET A 3 -7.48 -57.22 -30.09
C MET A 3 -6.38 -56.26 -29.57
N LYS A 4 -5.25 -56.82 -29.14
CA LYS A 4 -4.01 -56.12 -28.76
C LYS A 4 -3.22 -55.70 -30.02
N HIS A 5 -2.49 -54.58 -29.94
CA HIS A 5 -1.19 -54.41 -30.63
C HIS A 5 -0.26 -53.70 -29.63
N VAL A 6 0.64 -54.43 -28.95
CA VAL A 6 1.99 -54.86 -29.36
C VAL A 6 3.03 -53.76 -29.09
N ASN A 7 3.90 -54.04 -28.11
CA ASN A 7 5.11 -53.29 -27.80
C ASN A 7 5.98 -53.14 -29.05
N ALA A 8 6.44 -51.92 -29.31
CA ALA A 8 7.49 -51.65 -30.28
C ALA A 8 8.57 -50.78 -29.61
N GLY A 9 9.64 -51.47 -29.19
CA GLY A 9 11.02 -50.99 -29.23
C GLY A 9 11.39 -49.83 -28.31
N GLU A 10 12.27 -50.12 -27.35
CA GLU A 10 13.29 -49.17 -26.91
C GLU A 10 13.95 -48.56 -28.15
N SER A 11 13.56 -47.34 -28.50
CA SER A 11 14.24 -46.57 -29.52
C SER A 11 15.54 -46.09 -28.91
N GLY A 12 16.60 -46.85 -29.17
CA GLY A 12 17.98 -46.49 -28.82
C GLY A 12 18.26 -45.03 -29.15
N GLU A 13 19.05 -44.41 -28.27
CA GLU A 13 19.53 -43.04 -28.40
C GLU A 13 20.23 -42.87 -29.76
N ILE A 14 19.50 -42.34 -30.73
CA ILE A 14 20.11 -41.78 -31.94
C ILE A 14 20.75 -40.48 -31.47
N GLU A 15 22.06 -40.52 -31.18
CA GLU A 15 22.87 -39.33 -30.96
C GLU A 15 22.72 -38.38 -32.16
N LYS A 16 21.80 -37.44 -32.02
CA LYS A 16 21.62 -36.36 -32.98
C LYS A 16 22.91 -35.55 -32.98
N ARG A 17 23.66 -35.62 -34.08
CA ARG A 17 24.88 -34.84 -34.35
C ARG A 17 24.72 -33.43 -33.78
N LYS A 18 25.61 -33.07 -32.85
CA LYS A 18 25.63 -31.76 -32.16
C LYS A 18 26.05 -30.63 -33.14
N ARG A 19 25.23 -30.35 -34.15
CA ARG A 19 25.33 -29.13 -34.97
C ARG A 19 24.11 -28.27 -34.69
N GLY A 20 24.33 -27.16 -33.99
CA GLY A 20 23.30 -26.20 -33.64
C GLY A 20 23.70 -25.35 -32.44
N ARG A 21 22.98 -24.25 -32.24
CA ARG A 21 23.11 -23.43 -31.03
C ARG A 21 22.74 -24.28 -29.82
N LYS A 22 23.60 -24.29 -28.78
CA LYS A 22 23.29 -24.96 -27.51
C LYS A 22 21.92 -24.49 -26.99
N PRO A 23 21.02 -25.41 -26.60
CA PRO A 23 19.72 -25.04 -26.05
C PRO A 23 19.90 -24.20 -24.79
N LYS A 24 19.00 -23.23 -24.60
CA LYS A 24 18.99 -22.40 -23.38
C LYS A 24 18.52 -23.26 -22.20
N LEU A 25 19.08 -23.01 -21.02
CA LEU A 25 18.71 -23.70 -19.78
C LEU A 25 17.21 -23.56 -19.47
N ASN A 26 16.66 -22.35 -19.61
CA ASN A 26 15.25 -22.04 -19.41
C ASN A 26 14.66 -21.35 -20.65
N PRO A 27 14.08 -22.09 -21.61
CA PRO A 27 13.43 -21.49 -22.76
C PRO A 27 12.09 -20.83 -22.36
N GLN A 28 11.81 -19.66 -22.95
CA GLN A 28 10.49 -19.01 -22.83
C GLN A 28 9.52 -19.68 -23.81
N ILE A 29 8.76 -20.67 -23.33
CA ILE A 29 7.84 -21.49 -24.15
C ILE A 29 6.43 -20.86 -24.21
N ASN A 30 5.97 -20.28 -23.09
CA ASN A 30 4.61 -19.76 -22.97
C ASN A 30 4.49 -18.36 -23.60
N ARG A 31 3.44 -18.14 -24.39
CA ARG A 31 3.14 -16.86 -25.03
C ARG A 31 1.74 -16.38 -24.65
N TYR A 32 1.64 -15.14 -24.23
CA TYR A 32 0.38 -14.45 -23.95
C TYR A 32 0.23 -13.24 -24.87
N MET A 33 -0.95 -13.07 -25.45
CA MET A 33 -1.28 -11.93 -26.29
C MET A 33 -2.09 -10.92 -25.48
N ILE A 34 -1.76 -9.64 -25.63
CA ILE A 34 -2.55 -8.53 -25.09
C ILE A 34 -3.16 -7.73 -26.22
N ARG A 35 -4.31 -7.11 -25.95
CA ARG A 35 -4.93 -6.13 -26.84
C ARG A 35 -4.84 -4.77 -26.16
N LEU A 36 -4.40 -3.77 -26.90
CA LEU A 36 -4.27 -2.38 -26.43
C LEU A 36 -5.19 -1.49 -27.27
N SER A 37 -5.76 -0.46 -26.65
CA SER A 37 -6.37 0.63 -27.41
C SER A 37 -5.30 1.49 -28.08
N GLU A 38 -5.70 2.36 -29.00
CA GLU A 38 -4.77 3.27 -29.67
C GLU A 38 -4.03 4.18 -28.67
N LYS A 39 -4.77 4.76 -27.71
CA LYS A 39 -4.20 5.59 -26.63
C LYS A 39 -3.22 4.81 -25.74
N ASP A 40 -3.57 3.58 -25.37
CA ASP A 40 -2.69 2.74 -24.55
C ASP A 40 -1.43 2.33 -25.32
N THR A 41 -1.54 2.20 -26.64
CA THR A 41 -0.41 1.86 -27.52
C THR A 41 0.60 3.02 -27.59
N GLU A 42 0.14 4.26 -27.70
CA GLU A 42 1.01 5.44 -27.68
C GLU A 42 1.77 5.55 -26.35
N LEU A 43 1.04 5.43 -25.24
CA LEU A 43 1.64 5.44 -23.90
C LEU A 43 2.66 4.30 -23.75
N PHE A 44 2.30 3.10 -24.18
CA PHE A 44 3.18 1.94 -24.11
C PHE A 44 4.48 2.13 -24.90
N LEU A 45 4.39 2.65 -26.13
CA LEU A 45 5.57 2.91 -26.97
C LEU A 45 6.48 3.99 -26.37
N SER A 46 5.91 5.01 -25.72
CA SER A 46 6.70 6.03 -25.02
C SER A 46 7.53 5.42 -23.89
N LEU A 47 6.91 4.57 -23.06
CA LEU A 47 7.56 3.86 -21.95
C LEU A 47 8.61 2.87 -22.46
N TYR A 48 8.32 2.18 -23.56
CA TYR A 48 9.27 1.26 -24.18
C TYR A 48 10.54 1.98 -24.65
N ARG A 49 10.40 3.13 -25.34
CA ARG A 49 11.54 3.94 -25.80
C ARG A 49 12.42 4.41 -24.64
N GLN A 50 11.81 4.84 -23.54
CA GLN A 50 12.54 5.27 -22.33
C GLN A 50 13.28 4.10 -21.64
N SER A 51 12.76 2.88 -21.75
CA SER A 51 13.32 1.71 -21.05
C SER A 51 14.64 1.18 -21.62
N GLY A 52 14.98 1.50 -22.87
CA GLY A 52 16.18 1.00 -23.55
C GLY A 52 16.23 -0.53 -23.75
N LYS A 53 15.12 -1.24 -23.58
CA LYS A 53 15.09 -2.72 -23.70
C LYS A 53 15.18 -3.17 -25.15
N ARG A 54 15.94 -4.26 -25.37
CA ARG A 54 16.21 -4.84 -26.70
C ARG A 54 14.97 -5.33 -27.46
N SER A 55 13.88 -5.67 -26.76
CA SER A 55 12.62 -6.06 -27.39
C SER A 55 11.42 -5.64 -26.57
N ILE A 56 10.30 -5.41 -27.26
CA ILE A 56 9.00 -5.07 -26.68
C ILE A 56 8.54 -6.16 -25.68
N SER A 57 8.71 -7.44 -26.04
CA SER A 57 8.34 -8.56 -25.17
C SER A 57 9.20 -8.63 -23.91
N ALA A 58 10.50 -8.33 -24.01
CA ALA A 58 11.38 -8.30 -22.84
C ALA A 58 11.03 -7.12 -21.92
N PHE A 59 10.67 -5.97 -22.50
CA PHE A 59 10.16 -4.83 -21.73
C PHE A 59 8.87 -5.21 -20.99
N MET A 60 7.90 -5.80 -21.68
CA MET A 60 6.63 -6.23 -21.07
C MET A 60 6.81 -7.26 -19.96
N ALA A 61 7.59 -8.32 -20.22
CA ALA A 61 7.88 -9.32 -19.20
C ALA A 61 8.56 -8.68 -17.99
N ASN A 62 9.47 -7.72 -18.21
CA ASN A 62 10.11 -6.99 -17.13
C ASN A 62 9.11 -6.09 -16.38
N CYS A 63 8.20 -5.40 -17.06
CA CYS A 63 7.17 -4.59 -16.42
C CYS A 63 6.21 -5.43 -15.58
N VAL A 64 5.82 -6.62 -16.03
CA VAL A 64 4.88 -7.50 -15.31
C VAL A 64 5.58 -8.24 -14.16
N LEU A 65 6.81 -8.71 -14.37
CA LEU A 65 7.53 -9.56 -13.41
C LEU A 65 8.42 -8.77 -12.44
N ASN A 66 8.95 -7.61 -12.86
CA ASN A 66 9.85 -6.80 -12.02
C ASN A 66 9.17 -5.57 -11.42
N ARG A 67 7.99 -5.14 -11.89
CA ARG A 67 7.17 -4.29 -11.03
C ARG A 67 6.58 -5.21 -9.99
N ASN A 68 6.91 -4.96 -8.71
CA ASN A 68 6.14 -5.50 -7.62
C ASN A 68 4.69 -5.07 -7.84
N LEU A 69 3.88 -5.95 -8.43
CA LEU A 69 2.43 -5.80 -8.46
C LEU A 69 1.98 -5.92 -7.01
N LYS A 70 2.09 -4.82 -6.27
CA LYS A 70 1.55 -4.72 -4.92
C LYS A 70 0.04 -4.59 -5.10
N VAL A 71 -0.63 -5.73 -5.22
CA VAL A 71 -2.07 -5.81 -5.09
C VAL A 71 -2.36 -5.51 -3.62
N VAL A 72 -2.44 -4.22 -3.31
CA VAL A 72 -2.93 -3.77 -2.00
C VAL A 72 -4.43 -3.92 -2.08
N VAL A 73 -4.98 -4.87 -1.33
CA VAL A 73 -6.40 -4.86 -1.02
C VAL A 73 -6.62 -3.64 -0.14
N ILE A 74 -7.04 -2.54 -0.76
CA ILE A 74 -7.29 -1.28 -0.07
C ILE A 74 -8.69 -1.37 0.53
N ASP A 75 -8.78 -1.52 1.85
CA ASP A 75 -10.02 -1.22 2.55
C ASP A 75 -10.17 0.30 2.63
N LYS A 76 -11.01 0.85 1.75
CA LYS A 76 -11.30 2.29 1.69
C LYS A 76 -11.82 2.81 3.04
N SER A 77 -12.61 2.00 3.75
CA SER A 77 -13.21 2.37 5.03
C SER A 77 -12.14 2.58 6.10
N LEU A 78 -11.09 1.75 6.11
CA LEU A 78 -9.96 1.90 7.03
C LEU A 78 -9.16 3.17 6.75
N ILE A 79 -8.95 3.51 5.48
CA ILE A 79 -8.24 4.73 5.10
C ILE A 79 -9.05 5.97 5.51
N ASP A 80 -10.34 5.99 5.20
CA ASP A 80 -11.24 7.09 5.55
C ASP A 80 -11.30 7.26 7.08
N PHE A 81 -11.33 6.16 7.83
CA PHE A 81 -11.24 6.17 9.29
C PHE A 81 -9.92 6.79 9.80
N VAL A 82 -8.77 6.38 9.26
CA VAL A 82 -7.46 6.93 9.67
C VAL A 82 -7.36 8.42 9.33
N MET A 83 -7.89 8.86 8.19
CA MET A 83 -7.95 10.28 7.84
C MET A 83 -8.82 11.08 8.83
N LEU A 84 -10.01 10.55 9.17
CA LEU A 84 -10.90 11.18 10.14
C LEU A 84 -10.22 11.30 11.52
N LEU A 85 -9.57 10.23 11.98
CA LEU A 85 -8.83 10.22 13.24
C LEU A 85 -7.68 11.24 13.23
N SER A 86 -6.94 11.33 12.13
CA SER A 86 -5.86 12.31 11.98
C SER A 86 -6.38 13.75 12.04
N SER A 87 -7.47 14.05 11.32
CA SER A 87 -8.14 15.36 11.37
C SER A 87 -8.59 15.73 12.79
N PHE A 88 -9.14 14.77 13.52
CA PHE A 88 -9.55 14.96 14.91
C PHE A 88 -8.37 15.30 15.84
N PHE A 89 -7.21 14.66 15.67
CA PHE A 89 -5.99 15.02 16.40
C PHE A 89 -5.45 16.42 16.09
N VAL A 90 -5.64 16.90 14.86
CA VAL A 90 -5.32 18.29 14.51
C VAL A 90 -6.23 19.26 15.27
N GLN A 91 -7.53 18.97 15.36
CA GLN A 91 -8.48 19.79 16.13
C GLN A 91 -8.14 19.82 17.64
N PHE A 92 -7.80 18.66 18.22
CA PHE A 92 -7.31 18.58 19.61
C PHE A 92 -6.12 19.52 19.87
N ARG A 93 -5.14 19.50 18.96
CA ARG A 93 -3.96 20.35 19.07
C ARG A 93 -4.32 21.83 18.95
N ALA A 94 -5.23 22.19 18.06
CA ALA A 94 -5.70 23.57 17.93
C ALA A 94 -6.38 24.06 19.22
N ILE A 95 -7.27 23.27 19.81
CA ILE A 95 -7.91 23.58 21.10
C ILE A 95 -6.86 23.78 22.19
N LYS A 96 -5.89 22.87 22.31
CA LYS A 96 -4.78 22.99 23.27
C LYS A 96 -4.00 24.29 23.08
N THR A 97 -3.65 24.63 21.84
CA THR A 97 -2.91 25.87 21.54
C THR A 97 -3.72 27.10 21.93
N ASN A 98 -5.01 27.14 21.57
CA ASN A 98 -5.90 28.24 21.92
C ASN A 98 -6.04 28.37 23.45
N TYR A 99 -6.20 27.27 24.17
CA TYR A 99 -6.25 27.24 25.62
C TYR A 99 -4.99 27.85 26.23
N ASN A 100 -3.80 27.42 25.79
CA ASN A 100 -2.53 27.95 26.29
C ASN A 100 -2.39 29.45 26.00
N GLN A 101 -2.78 29.89 24.80
CA GLN A 101 -2.73 31.31 24.44
C GLN A 101 -3.64 32.16 25.33
N VAL A 102 -4.88 31.73 25.55
CA VAL A 102 -5.81 32.41 26.45
C VAL A 102 -5.28 32.43 27.87
N PHE A 103 -4.72 31.32 28.37
CA PHE A 103 -4.12 31.26 29.70
C PHE A 103 -2.98 32.26 29.88
N HIS A 104 -2.04 32.31 28.93
CA HIS A 104 -0.94 33.27 28.97
C HIS A 104 -1.44 34.72 28.86
N ALA A 105 -2.47 34.98 28.06
CA ALA A 105 -3.10 36.30 27.97
C ALA A 105 -3.76 36.70 29.30
N LEU A 106 -4.43 35.77 29.99
CA LEU A 106 -5.04 36.03 31.30
C LEU A 106 -3.98 36.30 32.37
N ILE A 107 -2.89 35.51 32.40
CA ILE A 107 -1.77 35.75 33.33
C ILE A 107 -1.19 37.15 33.13
N ARG A 108 -0.95 37.55 31.88
CA ARG A 108 -0.36 38.84 31.55
C ARG A 108 -1.25 40.02 32.00
N ASN A 109 -2.57 39.88 31.90
CA ASN A 109 -3.50 40.98 32.18
C ASN A 109 -3.97 41.03 33.65
N PHE A 110 -4.19 39.88 34.29
CA PHE A 110 -4.86 39.80 35.60
C PHE A 110 -3.98 39.20 36.70
N GLY A 111 -2.80 38.69 36.37
CA GLY A 111 -1.94 37.95 37.30
C GLY A 111 -2.38 36.50 37.47
N GLU A 112 -1.45 35.68 37.95
CA GLU A 112 -1.59 34.21 37.96
C GLU A 112 -2.77 33.71 38.79
N GLN A 113 -2.96 34.23 40.01
CA GLN A 113 -4.04 33.76 40.89
C GLN A 113 -5.44 34.02 40.33
N LYS A 114 -5.65 35.18 39.69
CA LYS A 114 -6.94 35.51 39.05
C LYS A 114 -7.14 34.71 37.77
N ALA A 115 -6.09 34.52 36.96
CA ALA A 115 -6.15 33.70 35.76
C ALA A 115 -6.53 32.24 36.08
N CYS A 116 -5.93 31.64 37.11
CA CYS A 116 -6.29 30.30 37.57
C CYS A 116 -7.75 30.21 38.05
N SER A 117 -8.22 31.24 38.76
CA SER A 117 -9.62 31.28 39.23
C SER A 117 -10.62 31.38 38.07
N MET A 118 -10.29 32.16 37.03
CA MET A 118 -11.09 32.26 35.81
C MET A 118 -11.08 30.94 35.00
N MET A 119 -9.93 30.26 34.95
CA MET A 119 -9.82 28.99 34.21
C MET A 119 -10.57 27.81 34.87
N LYS A 120 -10.93 27.88 36.15
CA LYS A 120 -11.77 26.85 36.80
C LYS A 120 -13.09 26.60 36.08
N ILE A 121 -13.62 27.59 35.38
CA ILE A 121 -14.86 27.45 34.60
C ILE A 121 -14.71 26.38 33.50
N LEU A 122 -13.49 26.18 32.98
CA LEU A 122 -13.20 25.21 31.92
C LEU A 122 -12.70 23.86 32.46
N GLU A 123 -12.59 23.69 33.77
CA GLU A 123 -11.98 22.52 34.40
C GLU A 123 -12.75 21.23 34.06
N GLU A 124 -14.07 21.24 34.24
CA GLU A 124 -14.91 20.08 33.96
C GLU A 124 -14.92 19.72 32.47
N SER A 125 -15.07 20.71 31.58
CA SER A 125 -15.02 20.48 30.14
C SER A 125 -13.66 19.94 29.69
N THR A 126 -12.56 20.43 30.27
CA THR A 126 -11.20 19.94 29.96
C THR A 126 -11.02 18.50 30.45
N ARG A 127 -11.63 18.14 31.58
CA ARG A 127 -11.63 16.78 32.12
C ARG A 127 -12.39 15.82 31.22
N GLU A 128 -13.63 16.15 30.82
CA GLU A 128 -14.44 15.34 29.90
C GLU A 128 -13.74 15.14 28.56
N PHE A 129 -13.10 16.19 28.06
CA PHE A 129 -12.31 16.17 26.84
C PHE A 129 -11.10 15.24 26.94
N ALA A 130 -10.37 15.27 28.06
CA ALA A 130 -9.25 14.38 28.30
C ALA A 130 -9.69 12.90 28.38
N LEU A 131 -10.83 12.62 29.02
CA LEU A 131 -11.42 11.28 29.08
C LEU A 131 -11.80 10.77 27.68
N SER A 132 -12.45 11.62 26.89
CA SER A 132 -12.83 11.30 25.51
C SER A 132 -11.61 11.01 24.63
N LYS A 133 -10.53 11.79 24.79
CA LYS A 133 -9.25 11.56 24.10
C LYS A 133 -8.64 10.21 24.46
N LEU A 134 -8.60 9.87 25.75
CA LEU A 134 -8.10 8.59 26.25
C LEU A 134 -8.89 7.41 25.68
N GLU A 135 -10.21 7.52 25.64
CA GLU A 135 -11.06 6.47 25.09
C GLU A 135 -10.82 6.25 23.59
N ILE A 136 -10.64 7.33 22.82
CA ILE A 136 -10.32 7.26 21.39
C ILE A 136 -8.94 6.65 21.17
N GLU A 137 -7.95 7.00 21.99
CA GLU A 137 -6.61 6.39 21.95
C GLU A 137 -6.67 4.88 22.25
N ARG A 138 -7.47 4.48 23.25
CA ARG A 138 -7.71 3.08 23.61
C ARG A 138 -8.34 2.30 22.45
N LEU A 139 -9.42 2.81 21.87
CA LEU A 139 -10.11 2.18 20.73
C LEU A 139 -9.20 2.08 19.50
N THR A 140 -8.38 3.11 19.26
CA THR A 140 -7.39 3.11 18.17
C THR A 140 -6.32 2.05 18.38
N ALA A 141 -5.83 1.88 19.60
CA ALA A 141 -4.85 0.83 19.92
C ALA A 141 -5.43 -0.57 19.68
N GLN A 142 -6.68 -0.82 20.12
CA GLN A 142 -7.37 -2.09 19.89
C GLN A 142 -7.58 -2.39 18.41
N LEU A 143 -7.94 -1.38 17.62
CA LEU A 143 -8.11 -1.54 16.17
C LEU A 143 -6.77 -1.84 15.49
N LYS A 144 -5.70 -1.16 15.91
CA LYS A 144 -4.34 -1.41 15.40
C LYS A 144 -3.90 -2.85 15.64
N GLU A 145 -4.16 -3.41 16.83
CA GLU A 145 -3.85 -4.81 17.14
C GLU A 145 -4.64 -5.80 16.28
N ARG A 146 -5.90 -5.48 15.95
CA ARG A 146 -6.74 -6.34 15.09
C ARG A 146 -6.36 -6.25 13.61
N CYS A 147 -5.91 -5.08 13.15
CA CYS A 147 -5.61 -4.82 11.74
C CYS A 147 -4.16 -5.14 11.34
N LEU A 148 -3.25 -5.35 12.29
CA LEU A 148 -1.89 -5.81 11.99
C LEU A 148 -1.90 -7.34 11.82
N PRO A 149 -1.38 -7.88 10.71
CA PRO A 149 -1.13 -9.31 10.60
C PRO A 149 -0.09 -9.71 11.67
N ARG A 150 -0.33 -10.83 12.36
CA ARG A 150 0.65 -11.43 13.27
C ARG A 150 1.90 -11.89 12.53
#